data_AF-A0A0X1T3Y0-F1
#
_entry.id   AF-A0A0X1T3Y0-F1
#
_cell.length_a   1.000
_cell.length_b   1.000
_cell.length_c   1.000
_cell.angle_alpha   90.00
_cell.angle_beta   90.00
_cell.angle_gamma   90.00
#
_symmetry.space_group_name_H-M   'P 1'
#
loop_
_entity.id
_entity.type
_entity.pdbx_description
1 polymer ?
#
loop_
_entity_poly.entity_id
_entity_poly.type
_entity_poly.pdbx_seq_one_letter_code
_entity_poly.pdbx_strand_id
1 'polypeptide(L)'
;MNRIGPRSTPTQYGHDSNKLPLHTAVENNNEQLIRQLRNAGARANTLDEAGHSPLDVLDSKRDIDQRSRSGLRMALLQSLNPTAPLGYMKPEAIHGSPWGLEILQSQALIGGVTDQKGGSESLEGKVFFSDRTRESTGDQTTRKGFRSKPRIYAAGQGEKSSNAYSRAEQHRLTQVMLTALKAGIPLQTNAPGVRIDVANLGHMSDEECTTWLQTFLHKKHIYGNGGKKFITAPLNQHIHELQMPASVTLRSGEQSRVIQGPELMQFYRRAARVLQHSLENGKAPYLGMLNQGRIVPVVFGFEKIKNLASHSLRSGFSQKINSYSYQNEAHPLSGSAKGGKLKEIEVRDLPDLATLCLGCAAKGIALPKGVVVRIKAHKQVKAQYLAPQKVERFQNTVLHSAAQLTGARDLSKEGLERLQAVNAHLRSSDLMSYF
;
A
#
# COMPACT_ATOMS: atom_id res chain seq x y z
N MET A 1 -64.30 -34.66 24.29
CA MET A 1 -63.23 -34.83 23.29
C MET A 1 -62.58 -33.48 23.03
N ASN A 2 -61.25 -33.44 23.15
CA ASN A 2 -60.27 -32.42 22.72
C ASN A 2 -60.41 -30.95 23.18
N ARG A 3 -59.61 -30.64 24.22
CA ARG A 3 -59.04 -29.32 24.51
C ARG A 3 -57.88 -29.04 23.55
N ILE A 4 -57.79 -27.81 23.05
CA ILE A 4 -56.54 -27.23 22.51
C ILE A 4 -56.28 -25.94 23.30
N GLY A 5 -55.25 -26.01 24.16
CA GLY A 5 -54.68 -24.86 24.86
C GLY A 5 -53.61 -24.15 24.02
N PRO A 6 -53.07 -23.01 24.50
CA PRO A 6 -52.33 -22.06 23.70
C PRO A 6 -50.93 -22.57 23.32
N ARG A 7 -50.50 -22.20 22.10
CA ARG A 7 -49.15 -22.43 21.56
C ARG A 7 -48.10 -21.81 22.49
N SER A 8 -47.26 -22.67 23.07
CA SER A 8 -46.00 -22.31 23.71
C SER A 8 -45.10 -21.55 22.75
N THR A 9 -44.65 -20.38 23.18
CA THR A 9 -43.60 -19.57 22.59
C THR A 9 -42.27 -20.34 22.53
N PRO A 10 -41.43 -20.16 21.49
CA PRO A 10 -40.08 -20.70 21.49
C PRO A 10 -39.27 -19.98 22.56
N THR A 11 -38.80 -20.77 23.51
CA THR A 11 -37.96 -20.42 24.64
C THR A 11 -36.71 -19.65 24.22
N GLN A 12 -36.36 -18.68 25.06
CA GLN A 12 -35.11 -17.94 25.12
C GLN A 12 -33.91 -18.75 24.62
N TYR A 13 -33.21 -18.22 23.60
CA TYR A 13 -31.84 -18.62 23.30
C TYR A 13 -30.97 -18.33 24.52
N GLY A 14 -30.57 -19.39 25.21
CA GLY A 14 -29.56 -19.32 26.26
C GLY A 14 -28.31 -18.63 25.73
N HIS A 15 -27.87 -17.60 26.44
CA HIS A 15 -26.51 -17.09 26.36
C HIS A 15 -25.58 -18.26 26.75
N ASP A 16 -25.07 -19.00 25.77
CA ASP A 16 -23.94 -19.89 25.99
C ASP A 16 -22.76 -19.02 26.46
N SER A 17 -22.55 -18.95 27.78
CA SER A 17 -21.31 -18.52 28.42
C SER A 17 -20.09 -19.39 28.01
N ASN A 18 -20.30 -20.38 27.13
CA ASN A 18 -19.32 -21.35 26.63
C ASN A 18 -18.63 -20.92 25.31
N LYS A 19 -18.80 -19.68 24.85
CA LYS A 19 -18.46 -19.25 23.47
C LYS A 19 -17.10 -18.57 23.26
N LEU A 20 -16.26 -18.39 24.28
CA LEU A 20 -14.99 -17.64 24.16
C LEU A 20 -13.78 -18.40 24.76
N PRO A 21 -13.44 -19.58 24.22
CA PRO A 21 -12.48 -20.49 24.86
C PRO A 21 -11.06 -19.91 25.00
N LEU A 22 -10.67 -18.96 24.13
CA LEU A 22 -9.37 -18.28 24.26
C LEU A 22 -9.33 -17.27 25.42
N HIS A 23 -10.45 -16.60 25.73
CA HIS A 23 -10.54 -15.68 26.86
C HIS A 23 -10.42 -16.44 28.18
N THR A 24 -11.22 -17.50 28.34
CA THR A 24 -11.18 -18.37 29.52
C THR A 24 -9.81 -19.01 29.72
N ALA A 25 -9.14 -19.45 28.64
CA ALA A 25 -7.79 -20.01 28.73
C ALA A 25 -6.77 -18.96 29.20
N VAL A 26 -6.92 -17.69 28.81
CA VAL A 26 -6.10 -16.57 29.31
C VAL A 26 -6.39 -16.27 30.78
N GLU A 27 -7.66 -16.27 31.19
CA GLU A 27 -8.06 -16.05 32.58
C GLU A 27 -7.44 -17.08 33.51
N ASN A 28 -7.48 -18.36 33.09
CA ASN A 28 -6.94 -19.50 33.80
C ASN A 28 -5.42 -19.68 33.67
N ASN A 29 -4.71 -18.75 33.03
CA ASN A 29 -3.27 -18.83 32.77
C ASN A 29 -2.82 -20.13 32.06
N ASN A 30 -3.68 -20.72 31.22
CA ASN A 30 -3.44 -22.02 30.60
C ASN A 30 -2.83 -21.87 29.19
N GLU A 31 -1.50 -21.73 29.15
CA GLU A 31 -0.74 -21.57 27.90
C GLU A 31 -0.97 -22.74 26.91
N GLN A 32 -1.00 -23.97 27.42
CA GLN A 32 -1.16 -25.18 26.60
C GLN A 32 -2.52 -25.20 25.90
N LEU A 33 -3.59 -24.86 26.61
CA LEU A 33 -4.93 -24.77 26.03
C LEU A 33 -5.00 -23.68 24.97
N ILE A 34 -4.37 -22.52 25.18
CA ILE A 34 -4.28 -21.47 24.14
C ILE A 34 -3.62 -22.01 22.87
N ARG A 35 -2.51 -22.74 23.00
CA ARG A 35 -1.81 -23.34 21.85
C ARG A 35 -2.70 -24.35 21.12
N GLN A 36 -3.38 -25.24 21.85
CA GLN A 36 -4.31 -26.22 21.29
C GLN A 36 -5.45 -25.53 20.51
N LEU A 37 -6.11 -24.54 21.12
CA LEU A 37 -7.20 -23.80 20.50
C LEU A 37 -6.78 -23.07 19.23
N ARG A 38 -5.60 -22.41 19.24
CA ARG A 38 -5.08 -21.74 18.05
C ARG A 38 -4.72 -22.70 16.93
N ASN A 39 -4.18 -23.88 17.27
CA ASN A 39 -3.92 -24.94 16.30
C ASN A 39 -5.22 -25.48 15.69
N ALA A 40 -6.32 -25.49 16.46
CA ALA A 40 -7.67 -25.79 15.97
C ALA A 40 -8.32 -24.64 15.17
N GLY A 41 -7.64 -23.51 14.98
CA GLY A 41 -8.10 -22.38 14.17
C GLY A 41 -8.75 -21.24 14.97
N ALA A 42 -8.82 -21.32 16.30
CA ALA A 42 -9.32 -20.22 17.12
C ALA A 42 -8.46 -18.96 16.93
N ARG A 43 -9.12 -17.81 16.76
CA ARG A 43 -8.44 -16.56 16.45
C ARG A 43 -8.22 -15.72 17.70
N ALA A 44 -6.98 -15.28 17.92
CA ALA A 44 -6.60 -14.42 19.05
C ALA A 44 -7.15 -12.98 18.95
N ASN A 45 -7.96 -12.67 17.93
CA ASN A 45 -8.60 -11.35 17.74
C ASN A 45 -10.13 -11.40 17.84
N THR A 46 -10.71 -12.53 18.26
CA THR A 46 -12.13 -12.63 18.60
C THR A 46 -12.44 -11.73 19.79
N LEU A 47 -13.57 -11.04 19.79
CA LEU A 47 -13.98 -10.15 20.87
C LEU A 47 -15.01 -10.82 21.77
N ASP A 48 -14.96 -10.50 23.05
CA ASP A 48 -16.04 -10.82 24.00
C ASP A 48 -17.20 -9.82 23.89
N GLU A 49 -18.20 -9.99 24.75
CA GLU A 49 -19.39 -9.12 24.83
C GLU A 49 -19.03 -7.67 25.20
N ALA A 50 -17.92 -7.48 25.94
CA ALA A 50 -17.38 -6.17 26.28
C ALA A 50 -16.48 -5.57 25.19
N GLY A 51 -16.25 -6.30 24.08
CA GLY A 51 -15.43 -5.84 22.96
C GLY A 51 -13.92 -6.05 23.16
N HIS A 52 -13.50 -6.84 24.15
CA HIS A 52 -12.09 -7.14 24.42
C HIS A 52 -11.64 -8.41 23.69
N SER A 53 -10.44 -8.39 23.12
CA SER A 53 -9.77 -9.61 22.63
C SER A 53 -9.11 -10.39 23.77
N PRO A 54 -8.74 -11.69 23.59
CA PRO A 54 -7.97 -12.42 24.60
C PRO A 54 -6.69 -11.71 25.03
N LEU A 55 -6.10 -10.92 24.12
CA LEU A 55 -4.92 -10.13 24.43
C LEU A 55 -5.24 -8.88 25.26
N ASP A 56 -6.41 -8.27 25.09
CA ASP A 56 -6.86 -7.17 25.93
C ASP A 56 -7.15 -7.67 27.36
N VAL A 57 -7.73 -8.87 27.49
CA VAL A 57 -7.88 -9.56 28.78
C VAL A 57 -6.51 -9.83 29.42
N LEU A 58 -5.54 -10.35 28.67
CA LEU A 58 -4.19 -10.57 29.21
C LEU A 58 -3.54 -9.26 29.67
N ASP A 59 -3.68 -8.18 28.90
CA ASP A 59 -3.09 -6.88 29.21
C ASP A 59 -3.73 -6.21 30.44
N SER A 60 -4.98 -6.53 30.80
CA SER A 60 -5.70 -5.98 31.95
C SER A 60 -5.48 -6.74 33.27
N LYS A 61 -4.95 -7.98 33.22
CA LYS A 61 -4.63 -8.78 34.41
C LYS A 61 -3.59 -8.07 35.27
N ARG A 62 -3.88 -7.88 36.56
CA ARG A 62 -2.97 -7.31 37.55
C ARG A 62 -2.13 -8.39 38.23
N ASP A 63 -2.76 -9.51 38.57
CA ASP A 63 -2.16 -10.60 39.36
C ASP A 63 -1.54 -11.69 38.48
N ILE A 64 -0.58 -11.32 37.64
CA ILE A 64 0.19 -12.26 36.83
C ILE A 64 1.65 -11.81 36.74
N ASP A 65 2.57 -12.73 37.01
CA ASP A 65 3.99 -12.46 36.89
C ASP A 65 4.42 -12.27 35.42
N GLN A 66 5.57 -11.63 35.22
CA GLN A 66 6.06 -11.27 33.89
C GLN A 66 6.33 -12.49 33.00
N ARG A 67 6.78 -13.61 33.57
CA ARG A 67 7.09 -14.84 32.83
C ARG A 67 5.81 -15.47 32.31
N SER A 68 4.81 -15.64 33.16
CA SER A 68 3.49 -16.17 32.78
C SER A 68 2.82 -15.25 31.74
N ARG A 69 2.87 -13.92 31.94
CA ARG A 69 2.34 -12.96 30.97
C ARG A 69 3.01 -13.09 29.60
N SER A 70 4.33 -13.25 29.58
CA SER A 70 5.11 -13.45 28.35
C SER A 70 4.75 -14.77 27.67
N GLY A 71 4.61 -15.86 28.44
CA GLY A 71 4.19 -17.17 27.94
C GLY A 71 2.82 -17.15 27.28
N LEU A 72 1.82 -16.58 27.95
CA LEU A 72 0.47 -16.41 27.38
C LEU A 72 0.46 -15.52 26.14
N ARG A 73 1.21 -14.40 26.16
CA ARG A 73 1.33 -13.51 25.00
C ARG A 73 1.96 -14.24 23.81
N MET A 74 3.01 -15.01 24.06
CA MET A 74 3.65 -15.85 23.06
C MET A 74 2.66 -16.89 22.51
N ALA A 75 1.93 -17.60 23.37
CA ALA A 75 0.93 -18.56 22.93
C ALA A 75 -0.17 -17.92 22.07
N LEU A 76 -0.58 -16.67 22.37
CA LEU A 76 -1.59 -15.93 21.58
C LEU A 76 -1.07 -15.44 20.22
N LEU A 77 0.16 -14.91 20.17
CA LEU A 77 0.66 -14.14 19.02
C LEU A 77 1.68 -14.87 18.16
N GLN A 78 2.34 -15.92 18.67
CA GLN A 78 3.36 -16.65 17.94
C GLN A 78 2.82 -17.14 16.59
N SER A 79 3.62 -17.00 15.54
CA SER A 79 3.23 -17.46 14.21
C SER A 79 3.15 -18.99 14.16
N LEU A 80 2.02 -19.51 13.67
CA LEU A 80 1.84 -20.93 13.33
C LEU A 80 2.42 -21.29 11.95
N ASN A 81 3.10 -20.35 11.29
CA ASN A 81 3.74 -20.61 10.01
C ASN A 81 5.12 -21.22 10.25
N PRO A 82 5.44 -22.38 9.64
CA PRO A 82 6.69 -23.09 9.90
C PRO A 82 7.94 -22.34 9.42
N THR A 83 7.81 -21.38 8.50
CA THR A 83 8.95 -20.57 8.02
C THR A 83 9.22 -19.35 8.89
N ALA A 84 8.33 -19.02 9.83
CA ALA A 84 8.54 -17.87 10.71
C ALA A 84 9.72 -18.11 11.66
N PRO A 85 10.52 -17.08 11.99
CA PRO A 85 11.58 -17.21 12.98
C PRO A 85 11.04 -17.75 14.31
N LEU A 86 11.86 -18.50 15.04
CA LEU A 86 11.50 -18.96 16.37
C LEU A 86 11.17 -17.76 17.26
N GLY A 87 10.08 -17.86 18.01
CA GLY A 87 9.61 -16.76 18.86
C GLY A 87 8.97 -15.58 18.09
N TYR A 88 8.83 -15.65 16.77
CA TYR A 88 8.20 -14.58 16.01
C TYR A 88 6.72 -14.40 16.39
N MET A 89 6.42 -13.25 16.98
CA MET A 89 5.05 -12.81 17.23
C MET A 89 4.51 -12.08 16.01
N LYS A 90 3.30 -12.46 15.58
CA LYS A 90 2.63 -11.73 14.51
C LYS A 90 2.43 -10.27 14.91
N PRO A 91 2.54 -9.33 13.95
CA PRO A 91 2.18 -7.96 14.15
C PRO A 91 0.75 -7.82 14.67
N GLU A 92 0.46 -6.64 15.15
CA GLU A 92 -0.83 -6.31 15.72
C GLU A 92 -1.48 -5.10 15.08
N ALA A 93 -0.70 -4.12 14.67
CA ALA A 93 -1.16 -3.06 13.78
C ALA A 93 -0.51 -3.23 12.41
N ILE A 94 -1.24 -2.90 11.35
CA ILE A 94 -0.74 -3.00 9.99
C ILE A 94 -1.07 -1.73 9.23
N HIS A 95 -0.12 -1.28 8.41
CA HIS A 95 -0.27 -0.17 7.49
C HIS A 95 0.25 -0.59 6.12
N GLY A 96 -0.55 -0.42 5.07
CA GLY A 96 -0.13 -0.70 3.71
C GLY A 96 -0.05 0.57 2.90
N SER A 97 1.04 0.76 2.17
CA SER A 97 1.28 1.98 1.41
C SER A 97 1.98 1.70 0.08
N PRO A 98 1.59 2.37 -1.01
CA PRO A 98 2.36 2.38 -2.25
C PRO A 98 3.64 3.23 -2.11
N TRP A 99 3.73 4.05 -1.06
CA TRP A 99 4.87 4.91 -0.71
C TRP A 99 5.81 4.24 0.31
N GLY A 100 6.05 2.94 0.12
CA GLY A 100 6.78 2.13 1.09
C GLY A 100 8.22 2.63 1.31
N LEU A 101 8.91 3.05 0.25
CA LEU A 101 10.28 3.54 0.37
C LEU A 101 10.34 4.88 1.09
N GLU A 102 9.39 5.77 0.83
CA GLU A 102 9.30 7.09 1.44
C GLU A 102 9.03 6.99 2.94
N ILE A 103 8.22 6.00 3.38
CA ILE A 103 8.04 5.68 4.80
C ILE A 103 9.34 5.19 5.44
N LEU A 104 10.11 4.36 4.74
CA LEU A 104 11.42 3.92 5.23
C LEU A 104 12.40 5.11 5.28
N GLN A 105 12.35 6.01 4.30
CA GLN A 105 13.18 7.20 4.26
C GLN A 105 12.88 8.15 5.42
N SER A 106 11.60 8.39 5.69
CA SER A 106 11.16 9.28 6.78
C SER A 106 11.33 8.67 8.17
N GLN A 107 11.57 7.35 8.26
CA GLN A 107 11.61 6.59 9.51
C GLN A 107 10.33 6.70 10.35
N ALA A 108 9.21 7.10 9.74
CA ALA A 108 7.92 7.23 10.39
C ALA A 108 6.76 7.06 9.42
N LEU A 109 5.64 6.52 9.91
CA LEU A 109 4.35 6.73 9.24
C LEU A 109 3.93 8.17 9.50
N ILE A 110 3.86 8.96 8.44
CA ILE A 110 3.42 10.35 8.52
C ILE A 110 2.03 10.41 7.89
N GLY A 111 1.10 11.10 8.56
CA GLY A 111 -0.20 11.40 7.96
C GLY A 111 0.03 12.20 6.67
N GLY A 112 -0.76 11.93 5.63
CA GLY A 112 -0.53 12.59 4.33
C GLY A 112 -0.53 14.12 4.48
N VAL A 113 0.59 14.76 4.13
CA VAL A 113 0.76 16.23 4.16
C VAL A 113 0.41 16.87 2.81
N THR A 114 0.07 16.07 1.79
CA THR A 114 -0.17 16.56 0.44
C THR A 114 -1.23 15.74 -0.28
N ASP A 115 -2.12 16.48 -0.92
CA ASP A 115 -3.33 16.05 -1.62
C ASP A 115 -4.48 15.78 -0.66
N GLN A 116 -5.53 16.61 -0.79
CA GLN A 116 -6.89 16.26 -0.40
C GLN A 116 -7.19 14.88 -0.99
N LYS A 117 -6.82 13.81 -0.29
CA LYS A 117 -7.31 12.46 -0.59
C LYS A 117 -8.78 12.47 -0.19
N GLY A 118 -9.59 13.13 -1.01
CA GLY A 118 -11.02 13.32 -0.91
C GLY A 118 -11.74 12.00 -1.14
N GLY A 119 -11.56 11.07 -0.22
CA GLY A 119 -12.65 10.21 0.20
C GLY A 119 -13.36 10.90 1.35
N SER A 120 -14.67 10.74 1.46
CA SER A 120 -15.48 11.10 2.63
C SER A 120 -14.99 10.48 3.96
N GLU A 121 -13.99 9.60 3.88
CA GLU A 121 -13.38 8.85 4.99
C GLU A 121 -11.98 9.31 5.40
N SER A 122 -11.39 10.28 4.67
CA SER A 122 -10.04 10.75 4.95
C SER A 122 -10.06 11.87 6.00
N LEU A 123 -9.45 11.59 7.15
CA LEU A 123 -9.04 12.63 8.09
C LEU A 123 -7.64 13.08 7.66
N GLU A 124 -7.59 14.22 6.98
CA GLU A 124 -6.36 14.85 6.53
C GLU A 124 -5.32 14.94 7.66
N GLY A 125 -4.06 14.65 7.34
CA GLY A 125 -2.95 14.69 8.30
C GLY A 125 -2.90 13.55 9.33
N LYS A 126 -3.82 12.55 9.30
CA LYS A 126 -3.85 11.48 10.31
C LYS A 126 -3.21 10.16 9.85
N VAL A 127 -2.64 9.42 10.79
CA VAL A 127 -2.08 8.08 10.57
C VAL A 127 -3.12 7.02 10.90
N PHE A 128 -3.48 6.22 9.89
CA PHE A 128 -4.51 5.19 10.00
C PHE A 128 -3.93 3.78 10.20
N PHE A 129 -4.60 3.01 11.05
CA PHE A 129 -4.33 1.58 11.24
C PHE A 129 -5.63 0.80 11.03
N SER A 130 -5.97 0.55 9.76
CA SER A 130 -7.27 -0.05 9.38
C SER A 130 -7.55 -1.39 10.05
N ASP A 131 -6.51 -2.20 10.23
CA ASP A 131 -6.62 -3.52 10.85
C ASP A 131 -6.78 -3.45 12.36
N ARG A 132 -6.84 -2.27 12.98
CA ARG A 132 -7.17 -2.11 14.41
C ARG A 132 -8.63 -1.78 14.65
N THR A 133 -9.39 -1.53 13.59
CA THR A 133 -10.73 -0.98 13.75
C THR A 133 -11.82 -2.04 13.68
N ARG A 134 -12.69 -2.03 14.69
CA ARG A 134 -13.98 -2.71 14.62
C ARG A 134 -14.87 -1.96 13.62
N GLU A 135 -15.19 -2.55 12.48
CA GLU A 135 -15.90 -1.83 11.41
C GLU A 135 -17.34 -1.54 11.82
N SER A 136 -17.99 -2.47 12.54
CA SER A 136 -19.34 -2.33 13.07
C SER A 136 -19.47 -2.76 14.54
N THR A 137 -20.47 -2.25 15.25
CA THR A 137 -20.79 -2.67 16.64
C THR A 137 -21.17 -4.14 16.77
N GLY A 138 -21.50 -4.82 15.67
CA GLY A 138 -21.78 -6.26 15.64
C GLY A 138 -20.57 -7.14 15.28
N ASP A 139 -19.42 -6.55 14.94
CA ASP A 139 -18.26 -7.35 14.53
C ASP A 139 -17.72 -8.15 15.72
N GLN A 140 -17.51 -9.46 15.49
CA GLN A 140 -16.92 -10.38 16.48
C GLN A 140 -15.38 -10.32 16.51
N THR A 141 -14.73 -9.45 15.73
CA THR A 141 -13.27 -9.30 15.71
C THR A 141 -12.88 -7.84 15.48
N THR A 142 -11.81 -7.35 16.11
CA THR A 142 -11.24 -6.00 15.83
C THR A 142 -10.45 -5.94 14.51
N ARG A 143 -10.16 -7.09 13.88
CA ARG A 143 -9.26 -7.19 12.71
C ARG A 143 -9.75 -8.21 11.67
N LYS A 144 -11.03 -8.15 11.29
CA LYS A 144 -11.59 -9.09 10.30
C LYS A 144 -10.79 -8.98 8.99
N GLY A 145 -10.19 -10.09 8.53
CA GLY A 145 -9.35 -10.05 7.33
C GLY A 145 -7.99 -9.38 7.55
N PHE A 146 -7.34 -9.62 8.68
CA PHE A 146 -5.96 -9.22 8.99
C PHE A 146 -5.02 -9.29 7.77
N ARG A 147 -4.48 -8.13 7.34
CA ARG A 147 -3.70 -7.83 6.11
C ARG A 147 -4.47 -7.56 4.81
N SER A 148 -5.75 -7.89 4.70
CA SER A 148 -6.51 -7.68 3.45
C SER A 148 -6.60 -6.20 3.08
N LYS A 149 -7.03 -5.36 4.02
CA LYS A 149 -7.15 -3.91 3.80
C LYS A 149 -5.80 -3.24 3.56
N PRO A 150 -4.75 -3.48 4.37
CA PRO A 150 -3.41 -2.98 4.08
C PRO A 150 -2.91 -3.34 2.69
N ARG A 151 -3.12 -4.56 2.21
CA ARG A 151 -2.73 -4.93 0.84
C ARG A 151 -3.49 -4.15 -0.23
N ILE A 152 -4.78 -3.91 -0.03
CA ILE A 152 -5.59 -3.06 -0.93
C ILE A 152 -5.03 -1.63 -0.95
N TYR A 153 -4.79 -1.04 0.21
CA TYR A 153 -4.24 0.32 0.29
C TYR A 153 -2.83 0.43 -0.28
N ALA A 154 -1.99 -0.59 -0.07
CA ALA A 154 -0.65 -0.66 -0.62
C ALA A 154 -0.64 -0.71 -2.15
N ALA A 155 -1.71 -1.16 -2.79
CA ALA A 155 -1.86 -1.11 -4.25
C ALA A 155 -2.01 0.32 -4.78
N GLY A 156 -2.39 1.29 -3.92
CA GLY A 156 -2.43 2.71 -4.27
C GLY A 156 -3.49 3.09 -5.31
N GLN A 157 -4.45 2.21 -5.58
CA GLN A 157 -5.53 2.41 -6.55
C GLN A 157 -6.58 3.40 -6.03
N GLY A 158 -7.20 4.14 -6.95
CA GLY A 158 -8.30 5.05 -6.66
C GLY A 158 -8.91 5.62 -7.93
N GLU A 159 -10.02 6.33 -7.79
CA GLU A 159 -10.76 6.92 -8.92
C GLU A 159 -10.16 8.22 -9.44
N LYS A 160 -9.42 8.94 -8.59
CA LYS A 160 -8.81 10.23 -8.94
C LYS A 160 -7.51 10.01 -9.70
N SER A 161 -7.22 10.85 -10.70
CA SER A 161 -5.98 10.83 -11.48
C SER A 161 -4.72 11.07 -10.64
N SER A 162 -4.88 11.61 -9.43
CA SER A 162 -3.83 11.88 -8.46
C SER A 162 -3.56 10.71 -7.50
N ASN A 163 -4.18 9.54 -7.69
CA ASN A 163 -3.84 8.36 -6.89
C ASN A 163 -2.42 7.84 -7.25
N ALA A 164 -1.81 7.11 -6.32
CA ALA A 164 -0.43 6.64 -6.44
C ALA A 164 -0.21 5.71 -7.63
N TYR A 165 -1.14 4.78 -7.88
CA TYR A 165 -1.11 3.88 -9.04
C TYR A 165 -1.10 4.67 -10.34
N SER A 166 -1.99 5.64 -10.46
CA SER A 166 -2.09 6.49 -11.66
C SER A 166 -0.86 7.35 -11.86
N ARG A 167 -0.29 7.93 -10.79
CA ARG A 167 0.95 8.72 -10.85
C ARG A 167 2.15 7.91 -11.34
N ALA A 168 2.26 6.65 -10.93
CA ALA A 168 3.31 5.75 -11.41
C ALA A 168 3.13 5.43 -12.92
N GLU A 169 1.92 5.07 -13.37
CA GLU A 169 1.69 4.80 -14.80
C GLU A 169 1.79 6.08 -15.66
N GLN A 170 1.36 7.24 -15.16
CA GLN A 170 1.56 8.53 -15.83
C GLN A 170 3.04 8.79 -16.08
N HIS A 171 3.92 8.52 -15.10
CA HIS A 171 5.37 8.63 -15.28
C HIS A 171 5.84 7.78 -16.47
N ARG A 172 5.43 6.51 -16.52
CA ARG A 172 5.77 5.62 -17.65
C ARG A 172 5.25 6.14 -18.98
N LEU A 173 4.00 6.60 -19.04
CA LEU A 173 3.41 7.15 -20.28
C LEU A 173 4.12 8.42 -20.74
N THR A 174 4.55 9.30 -19.83
CA THR A 174 5.36 10.47 -20.19
C THR A 174 6.72 10.07 -20.77
N GLN A 175 7.35 9.00 -20.27
CA GLN A 175 8.58 8.46 -20.87
C GLN A 175 8.35 7.97 -22.30
N VAL A 176 7.23 7.27 -22.57
CA VAL A 176 6.85 6.83 -23.92
C VAL A 176 6.66 8.03 -24.84
N MET A 177 5.90 9.04 -24.40
CA MET A 177 5.66 10.27 -25.17
C MET A 177 6.96 10.98 -25.52
N LEU A 178 7.82 11.21 -24.53
CA LEU A 178 9.07 11.94 -24.71
C LEU A 178 10.07 11.16 -25.58
N THR A 179 10.10 9.83 -25.46
CA THR A 179 10.92 8.96 -26.33
C THR A 179 10.50 9.08 -27.78
N ALA A 180 9.20 8.94 -28.07
CA ALA A 180 8.66 9.09 -29.42
C ALA A 180 8.95 10.48 -30.01
N LEU A 181 8.63 11.53 -29.23
CA LEU A 181 8.81 12.91 -29.66
C LEU A 181 10.29 13.30 -29.83
N LYS A 182 11.22 12.69 -29.10
CA LYS A 182 12.67 12.89 -29.27
C LYS A 182 13.18 12.19 -30.53
N ALA A 183 12.63 11.02 -30.86
CA ALA A 183 12.97 10.25 -32.06
C ALA A 183 12.30 10.78 -33.35
N GLY A 184 11.53 11.87 -33.28
CA GLY A 184 10.78 12.40 -34.42
C GLY A 184 9.58 11.55 -34.83
N ILE A 185 9.19 10.56 -34.01
CA ILE A 185 8.02 9.72 -34.24
C ILE A 185 6.78 10.49 -33.77
N PRO A 186 5.85 10.86 -34.66
CA PRO A 186 4.66 11.60 -34.27
C PRO A 186 3.76 10.74 -33.38
N LEU A 187 3.17 11.35 -32.34
CA LEU A 187 2.12 10.71 -31.56
C LEU A 187 0.86 10.57 -32.41
N GLN A 188 0.07 9.51 -32.19
CA GLN A 188 -1.18 9.31 -32.93
C GLN A 188 -2.26 10.26 -32.41
N THR A 189 -2.72 11.16 -33.26
CA THR A 189 -3.65 12.24 -32.90
C THR A 189 -5.05 12.04 -33.48
N ASN A 190 -5.59 10.83 -33.35
CA ASN A 190 -6.85 10.45 -34.01
C ASN A 190 -8.06 10.59 -33.07
N ALA A 191 -7.82 10.94 -31.80
CA ALA A 191 -8.89 11.16 -30.85
C ALA A 191 -9.53 12.55 -31.07
N PRO A 192 -10.83 12.72 -30.74
CA PRO A 192 -11.48 14.02 -30.81
C PRO A 192 -10.69 15.12 -30.09
N GLY A 193 -10.72 16.32 -30.65
CA GLY A 193 -10.12 17.50 -30.02
C GLY A 193 -10.69 17.75 -28.62
N VAL A 194 -9.87 18.33 -27.75
CA VAL A 194 -10.24 18.61 -26.35
C VAL A 194 -10.26 20.11 -26.08
N ARG A 195 -11.05 20.51 -25.09
CA ARG A 195 -11.09 21.88 -24.59
C ARG A 195 -10.42 21.95 -23.23
N ILE A 196 -9.60 22.99 -23.03
CA ILE A 196 -8.93 23.26 -21.76
C ILE A 196 -9.20 24.70 -21.37
N ASP A 197 -9.77 24.88 -20.19
CA ASP A 197 -9.92 26.21 -19.61
C ASP A 197 -8.59 26.63 -19.00
N VAL A 198 -8.13 27.83 -19.36
CA VAL A 198 -6.85 28.39 -18.93
C VAL A 198 -7.02 29.83 -18.44
N ALA A 199 -6.20 30.22 -17.48
CA ALA A 199 -6.15 31.59 -16.98
C ALA A 199 -5.72 32.59 -18.06
N ASN A 200 -4.82 32.19 -18.97
CA ASN A 200 -4.28 33.05 -20.03
C ASN A 200 -4.03 32.27 -21.34
N LEU A 201 -4.60 32.74 -22.45
CA LEU A 201 -4.47 32.11 -23.78
C LEU A 201 -3.07 32.20 -24.40
N GLY A 202 -2.28 33.21 -24.02
CA GLY A 202 -0.90 33.38 -24.46
C GLY A 202 0.08 32.51 -23.68
N HIS A 203 -0.27 32.14 -22.44
CA HIS A 203 0.61 31.37 -21.56
C HIS A 203 -0.20 30.47 -20.63
N MET A 204 -0.26 29.18 -20.98
CA MET A 204 -0.72 28.13 -20.08
C MET A 204 0.36 27.83 -19.04
N SER A 205 -0.01 27.85 -17.77
CA SER A 205 0.89 27.51 -16.67
C SER A 205 1.27 26.03 -16.70
N ASP A 206 2.37 25.71 -16.01
CA ASP A 206 2.82 24.33 -15.84
C ASP A 206 1.82 23.50 -15.02
N GLU A 207 1.14 24.11 -14.04
CA GLU A 207 0.09 23.46 -13.25
C GLU A 207 -1.13 23.08 -14.08
N GLU A 208 -1.64 23.99 -14.92
CA GLU A 208 -2.74 23.70 -15.84
C GLU A 208 -2.32 22.59 -16.82
N CYS A 209 -1.10 22.65 -17.36
CA CYS A 209 -0.58 21.66 -18.31
C CYS A 209 -0.54 20.26 -17.69
N THR A 210 0.02 20.17 -16.48
CA THR A 210 0.13 18.90 -15.76
C THR A 210 -1.21 18.36 -15.34
N THR A 211 -2.12 19.20 -14.81
CA THR A 211 -3.45 18.79 -14.36
C THR A 211 -4.28 18.21 -15.52
N TRP A 212 -4.24 18.88 -16.68
CA TRP A 212 -4.90 18.38 -17.88
C TRP A 212 -4.31 17.04 -18.33
N LEU A 213 -2.98 16.96 -18.53
CA LEU A 213 -2.36 15.75 -19.05
C LEU A 213 -2.53 14.58 -18.09
N GLN A 214 -2.41 14.83 -16.78
CA GLN A 214 -2.65 13.87 -15.72
C GLN A 214 -4.05 13.26 -15.82
N THR A 215 -5.06 14.12 -15.97
CA THR A 215 -6.47 13.70 -16.08
C THR A 215 -6.73 12.96 -17.39
N PHE A 216 -6.17 13.44 -18.50
CA PHE A 216 -6.31 12.82 -19.81
C PHE A 216 -5.70 11.41 -19.81
N LEU A 217 -4.42 11.28 -19.45
CA LEU A 217 -3.72 9.99 -19.39
C LEU A 217 -4.44 9.03 -18.45
N HIS A 218 -4.90 9.53 -17.29
CA HIS A 218 -5.68 8.71 -16.37
C HIS A 218 -6.94 8.16 -17.02
N LYS A 219 -7.83 9.03 -17.51
CA LYS A 219 -9.12 8.60 -18.06
C LYS A 219 -8.99 7.74 -19.31
N LYS A 220 -8.04 8.07 -20.20
CA LYS A 220 -7.92 7.44 -21.52
C LYS A 220 -7.11 6.15 -21.48
N HIS A 221 -6.04 6.12 -20.68
CA HIS A 221 -5.03 5.06 -20.75
C HIS A 221 -4.85 4.29 -19.44
N ILE A 222 -5.26 4.80 -18.28
CA ILE A 222 -5.01 4.10 -17.00
C ILE A 222 -6.29 3.51 -16.45
N TYR A 223 -7.34 4.32 -16.36
CA TYR A 223 -8.66 3.92 -15.92
C TYR A 223 -9.20 2.87 -16.90
N GLY A 224 -9.55 1.68 -16.38
CA GLY A 224 -9.94 0.55 -17.21
C GLY A 224 -8.79 -0.23 -17.86
N ASN A 225 -7.52 0.00 -17.46
CA ASN A 225 -6.33 -0.73 -17.91
C ASN A 225 -5.95 -0.58 -19.40
N GLY A 226 -6.38 0.48 -20.09
CA GLY A 226 -6.14 0.66 -21.54
C GLY A 226 -4.65 0.74 -21.95
N GLY A 227 -3.78 1.16 -21.04
CA GLY A 227 -2.37 1.44 -21.23
C GLY A 227 -1.44 0.34 -20.72
N LYS A 228 -1.98 -0.80 -20.29
CA LYS A 228 -1.21 -1.94 -19.75
C LYS A 228 -0.05 -2.36 -20.67
N LYS A 229 -0.23 -2.25 -21.99
CA LYS A 229 0.78 -2.56 -23.01
C LYS A 229 2.07 -1.72 -22.90
N PHE A 230 1.96 -0.44 -22.50
CA PHE A 230 3.10 0.49 -22.36
C PHE A 230 3.94 0.20 -21.13
N ILE A 231 3.34 -0.45 -20.13
CA ILE A 231 3.97 -0.72 -18.84
C ILE A 231 4.96 -1.88 -18.94
N THR A 232 4.67 -2.88 -19.77
CA THR A 232 5.51 -4.08 -19.92
C THR A 232 6.41 -4.06 -21.14
N ALA A 233 6.21 -3.13 -22.07
CA ALA A 233 6.96 -3.04 -23.31
C ALA A 233 8.09 -1.99 -23.23
N PRO A 234 9.14 -2.13 -24.05
CA PRO A 234 10.10 -1.05 -24.32
C PRO A 234 9.42 0.26 -24.72
N LEU A 235 10.05 1.40 -24.41
CA LEU A 235 9.46 2.75 -24.58
C LEU A 235 9.12 3.12 -26.03
N ASN A 236 9.76 2.46 -27.01
CA ASN A 236 9.54 2.68 -28.43
C ASN A 236 8.49 1.75 -29.05
N GLN A 237 7.93 0.81 -28.28
CA GLN A 237 6.89 -0.10 -28.75
C GLN A 237 5.49 0.45 -28.47
N HIS A 238 4.52 0.03 -29.27
CA HIS A 238 3.11 0.40 -29.14
C HIS A 238 2.81 1.91 -29.22
N ILE A 239 3.76 2.78 -29.61
CA ILE A 239 3.58 4.25 -29.67
C ILE A 239 2.28 4.63 -30.42
N HIS A 240 1.96 3.91 -31.50
CA HIS A 240 0.77 4.16 -32.30
C HIS A 240 -0.56 3.92 -31.55
N GLU A 241 -0.52 3.20 -30.44
CA GLU A 241 -1.68 2.93 -29.60
C GLU A 241 -1.87 4.01 -28.53
N LEU A 242 -0.89 4.91 -28.36
CA LEU A 242 -0.97 6.04 -27.43
C LEU A 242 -1.74 7.18 -28.09
N GLN A 243 -3.06 6.99 -28.17
CA GLN A 243 -3.97 7.97 -28.75
C GLN A 243 -3.98 9.29 -27.95
N MET A 244 -3.69 10.37 -28.65
CA MET A 244 -3.76 11.74 -28.18
C MET A 244 -4.85 12.52 -28.96
N PRO A 245 -5.35 13.64 -28.44
CA PRO A 245 -6.29 14.50 -29.17
C PRO A 245 -5.70 15.04 -30.49
N ALA A 246 -6.55 15.22 -31.49
CA ALA A 246 -6.22 15.85 -32.79
C ALA A 246 -5.93 17.35 -32.69
N SER A 247 -6.51 18.00 -31.68
CA SER A 247 -6.38 19.42 -31.42
C SER A 247 -6.66 19.73 -29.95
N VAL A 248 -6.18 20.88 -29.50
CA VAL A 248 -6.44 21.41 -28.15
C VAL A 248 -6.97 22.83 -28.31
N THR A 249 -8.21 23.07 -27.89
CA THR A 249 -8.78 24.42 -27.79
C THR A 249 -8.55 24.96 -26.39
N LEU A 250 -7.69 25.97 -26.26
CA LEU A 250 -7.56 26.74 -25.04
C LEU A 250 -8.69 27.77 -24.97
N ARG A 251 -9.29 27.93 -23.80
CA ARG A 251 -10.36 28.92 -23.55
C ARG A 251 -10.03 29.77 -22.33
N SER A 252 -10.20 31.09 -22.46
CA SER A 252 -10.13 32.04 -21.34
C SER A 252 -11.28 33.03 -21.49
N GLY A 253 -12.30 32.91 -20.62
CA GLY A 253 -13.56 33.63 -20.79
C GLY A 253 -14.24 33.27 -22.12
N GLU A 254 -14.56 34.29 -22.91
CA GLU A 254 -15.17 34.15 -24.24
C GLU A 254 -14.15 33.93 -25.37
N GLN A 255 -12.86 34.15 -25.09
CA GLN A 255 -11.81 34.00 -26.08
C GLN A 255 -11.35 32.53 -26.17
N SER A 256 -10.99 32.09 -27.37
CA SER A 256 -10.42 30.76 -27.57
C SER A 256 -9.30 30.75 -28.60
N ARG A 257 -8.39 29.79 -28.45
CA ARG A 257 -7.28 29.54 -29.37
C ARG A 257 -7.17 28.04 -29.62
N VAL A 258 -7.08 27.64 -30.88
CA VAL A 258 -6.90 26.23 -31.26
C VAL A 258 -5.42 25.96 -31.51
N ILE A 259 -4.89 24.93 -30.86
CA ILE A 259 -3.55 24.39 -31.05
C ILE A 259 -3.68 23.11 -31.88
N GLN A 260 -2.94 23.04 -32.99
CA GLN A 260 -2.93 21.91 -33.93
C GLN A 260 -1.58 21.77 -34.64
N GLY A 261 -1.37 20.67 -35.37
CA GLY A 261 -0.18 20.46 -36.19
C GLY A 261 1.14 20.50 -35.38
N PRO A 262 2.19 21.18 -35.87
CA PRO A 262 3.49 21.25 -35.18
C PRO A 262 3.43 21.87 -33.77
N GLU A 263 2.56 22.87 -33.59
CA GLU A 263 2.37 23.52 -32.29
C GLU A 263 1.80 22.54 -31.25
N LEU A 264 0.90 21.64 -31.68
CA LEU A 264 0.34 20.59 -30.83
C LEU A 264 1.40 19.60 -30.35
N MET A 265 2.36 19.25 -31.20
CA MET A 265 3.47 18.37 -30.81
C MET A 265 4.38 19.04 -29.78
N GLN A 266 4.63 20.34 -29.92
CA GLN A 266 5.37 21.11 -28.92
C GLN A 266 4.62 21.19 -27.59
N PHE A 267 3.29 21.39 -27.65
CA PHE A 267 2.41 21.37 -26.49
C PHE A 267 2.50 20.02 -25.75
N TYR A 268 2.36 18.88 -26.44
CA TYR A 268 2.48 17.56 -25.81
C TYR A 268 3.87 17.30 -25.24
N ARG A 269 4.93 17.74 -25.93
CA ARG A 269 6.30 17.63 -25.42
C ARG A 269 6.46 18.40 -24.11
N ARG A 270 5.97 19.64 -24.05
CA ARG A 270 6.00 20.48 -22.84
C ARG A 270 5.21 19.82 -21.71
N ALA A 271 3.94 19.49 -21.96
CA ALA A 271 3.06 18.90 -20.96
C ALA A 271 3.65 17.59 -20.38
N ALA A 272 4.19 16.70 -21.22
CA ALA A 272 4.81 15.46 -20.77
C ALA A 272 6.07 15.71 -19.94
N ARG A 273 6.92 16.66 -20.33
CA ARG A 273 8.14 17.02 -19.58
C ARG A 273 7.82 17.57 -18.20
N VAL A 274 6.91 18.54 -18.12
CA VAL A 274 6.52 19.18 -16.86
C VAL A 274 5.85 18.15 -15.93
N LEU A 275 4.97 17.30 -16.47
CA LEU A 275 4.33 16.25 -15.69
C LEU A 275 5.36 15.23 -15.18
N GLN A 276 6.25 14.74 -16.04
CA GLN A 276 7.32 13.81 -15.65
C GLN A 276 8.16 14.40 -14.52
N HIS A 277 8.64 15.64 -14.67
CA HIS A 277 9.44 16.31 -13.66
C HIS A 277 8.68 16.45 -12.33
N SER A 278 7.40 16.84 -12.37
CA SER A 278 6.59 16.94 -11.16
C SER A 278 6.40 15.59 -10.47
N LEU A 279 6.27 14.49 -11.21
CA LEU A 279 6.14 13.13 -10.66
C LEU A 279 7.45 12.67 -10.01
N GLU A 280 8.58 12.91 -10.67
CA GLU A 280 9.92 12.58 -10.16
C GLU A 280 10.28 13.39 -8.91
N ASN A 281 9.76 14.62 -8.78
CA ASN A 281 9.90 15.47 -7.59
C ASN A 281 8.91 15.11 -6.47
N GLY A 282 8.69 13.81 -6.24
CA GLY A 282 7.94 13.30 -5.08
C GLY A 282 6.42 13.28 -5.24
N LYS A 283 5.86 13.63 -6.41
CA LYS A 283 4.43 13.38 -6.66
C LYS A 283 4.12 11.95 -7.08
N ALA A 284 5.08 11.10 -7.43
CA ALA A 284 4.84 9.67 -7.65
C ALA A 284 5.63 8.81 -6.66
N PRO A 285 5.13 7.62 -6.28
CA PRO A 285 5.89 6.70 -5.46
C PRO A 285 7.16 6.24 -6.18
N TYR A 286 8.31 6.38 -5.54
CA TYR A 286 9.60 6.12 -6.14
C TYR A 286 9.74 4.67 -6.60
N LEU A 287 9.29 3.70 -5.80
CA LEU A 287 9.34 2.28 -6.22
C LEU A 287 8.46 2.02 -7.45
N GLY A 288 7.35 2.75 -7.61
CA GLY A 288 6.50 2.68 -8.79
C GLY A 288 7.23 3.20 -10.03
N MET A 289 7.91 4.35 -9.90
CA MET A 289 8.74 4.90 -10.98
C MET A 289 9.92 3.97 -11.31
N LEU A 290 10.65 3.49 -10.31
CA LEU A 290 11.75 2.53 -10.47
C LEU A 290 11.30 1.24 -11.16
N ASN A 291 10.04 0.83 -10.95
CA ASN A 291 9.42 -0.33 -11.56
C ASN A 291 8.59 0.01 -12.80
N GLN A 292 9.01 1.03 -13.56
CA GLN A 292 8.45 1.40 -14.86
C GLN A 292 6.93 1.63 -14.83
N GLY A 293 6.44 2.26 -13.76
CA GLY A 293 5.04 2.59 -13.53
C GLY A 293 4.23 1.53 -12.79
N ARG A 294 4.80 0.35 -12.50
CA ARG A 294 4.12 -0.70 -11.73
C ARG A 294 4.30 -0.50 -10.24
N ILE A 295 3.19 -0.39 -9.51
CA ILE A 295 3.25 -0.30 -8.04
C ILE A 295 3.94 -1.53 -7.42
N VAL A 296 4.86 -1.23 -6.50
CA VAL A 296 5.48 -2.18 -5.56
C VAL A 296 4.81 -1.96 -4.19
N PRO A 297 3.76 -2.73 -3.85
CA PRO A 297 3.02 -2.54 -2.62
C PRO A 297 3.85 -3.03 -1.43
N VAL A 298 3.95 -2.20 -0.40
CA VAL A 298 4.63 -2.54 0.85
C VAL A 298 3.64 -2.50 2.00
N VAL A 299 3.66 -3.54 2.83
CA VAL A 299 2.82 -3.63 4.02
C VAL A 299 3.72 -3.71 5.25
N PHE A 300 3.55 -2.76 6.17
CA PHE A 300 4.27 -2.66 7.42
C PHE A 300 3.46 -3.26 8.56
N GLY A 301 4.06 -4.18 9.31
CA GLY A 301 3.50 -4.78 10.50
C GLY A 301 4.19 -4.26 11.76
N PHE A 302 3.40 -3.72 12.68
CA PHE A 302 3.85 -3.11 13.93
C PHE A 302 3.37 -3.92 15.14
N GLU A 303 4.05 -3.74 16.27
CA GLU A 303 3.55 -4.18 17.59
C GLU A 303 2.20 -3.52 17.94
N LYS A 304 1.59 -3.94 19.06
CA LYS A 304 0.36 -3.30 19.54
C LYS A 304 0.59 -1.81 19.74
N ILE A 305 -0.30 -1.02 19.15
CA ILE A 305 -0.43 0.41 19.41
C ILE A 305 -1.63 0.60 20.33
N LYS A 306 -1.39 1.28 21.44
CA LYS A 306 -2.41 1.63 22.45
C LYS A 306 -2.92 3.05 22.23
N ASN A 307 -4.08 3.35 22.79
CA ASN A 307 -4.66 4.70 22.86
C ASN A 307 -4.83 5.38 21.48
N LEU A 308 -5.25 4.60 20.47
CA LEU A 308 -5.67 5.16 19.17
C LEU A 308 -7.02 5.85 19.35
N ALA A 309 -7.17 7.03 18.75
CA ALA A 309 -8.47 7.66 18.60
C ALA A 309 -9.34 6.85 17.64
N SER A 310 -10.66 6.90 17.81
CA SER A 310 -11.61 6.29 16.89
C SER A 310 -12.66 7.30 16.44
N HIS A 311 -13.12 7.18 15.20
CA HIS A 311 -14.31 7.89 14.72
C HIS A 311 -15.12 6.96 13.83
N SER A 312 -16.40 7.28 13.65
CA SER A 312 -17.31 6.50 12.84
C SER A 312 -17.93 7.38 11.76
N LEU A 313 -18.02 6.84 10.55
CA LEU A 313 -18.61 7.51 9.39
C LEU A 313 -19.76 6.68 8.85
N ARG A 314 -20.83 7.37 8.48
CA ARG A 314 -21.96 6.76 7.79
C ARG A 314 -21.71 6.87 6.29
N SER A 315 -21.68 5.74 5.59
CA SER A 315 -21.57 5.76 4.14
C SER A 315 -22.83 6.38 3.54
N GLY A 316 -22.70 7.39 2.68
CA GLY A 316 -23.86 8.12 2.14
C GLY A 316 -24.88 7.26 1.37
N PHE A 317 -24.47 6.09 0.89
CA PHE A 317 -25.30 5.16 0.13
C PHE A 317 -25.74 3.91 0.91
N SER A 318 -25.31 3.74 2.18
CA SER A 318 -25.74 2.60 2.99
C SER A 318 -25.94 2.97 4.47
N GLN A 319 -26.83 2.27 5.16
CA GLN A 319 -26.96 2.35 6.63
C GLN A 319 -25.71 1.84 7.38
N LYS A 320 -24.65 1.42 6.65
CA LYS A 320 -23.43 0.89 7.24
C LYS A 320 -22.61 2.03 7.86
N ILE A 321 -22.35 1.90 9.15
CA ILE A 321 -21.38 2.70 9.88
C ILE A 321 -20.03 1.99 9.74
N ASN A 322 -19.01 2.70 9.29
CA ASN A 322 -17.62 2.27 9.30
C ASN A 322 -16.89 3.02 10.41
N SER A 323 -16.14 2.32 11.26
CA SER A 323 -15.24 2.99 12.21
C SER A 323 -13.80 2.99 11.71
N TYR A 324 -13.01 3.95 12.17
CA TYR A 324 -11.58 4.06 11.86
C TYR A 324 -10.76 4.42 13.10
N SER A 325 -9.70 3.67 13.35
CA SER A 325 -8.70 3.95 14.38
C SER A 325 -7.49 4.67 13.81
N TYR A 326 -7.11 5.77 14.46
CA TYR A 326 -6.08 6.69 13.99
C TYR A 326 -5.33 7.36 15.13
N GLN A 327 -4.23 8.03 14.79
CA GLN A 327 -3.57 9.02 15.64
C GLN A 327 -3.23 10.27 14.83
N ASN A 328 -3.11 11.40 15.54
CA ASN A 328 -2.84 12.70 14.92
C ASN A 328 -1.35 12.93 14.65
N GLU A 329 -0.48 12.24 15.39
CA GLU A 329 0.97 12.40 15.30
C GLU A 329 1.56 11.37 14.33
N ALA A 330 2.68 11.73 13.71
CA ALA A 330 3.51 10.77 13.00
C ALA A 330 3.89 9.61 13.94
N HIS A 331 3.92 8.39 13.42
CA HIS A 331 4.26 7.19 14.17
C HIS A 331 5.68 6.72 13.80
N PRO A 332 6.69 6.87 14.67
CA PRO A 332 8.05 6.42 14.38
C PRO A 332 8.09 4.91 14.13
N LEU A 333 8.88 4.47 13.15
CA LEU A 333 9.08 3.03 12.90
C LEU A 333 9.79 2.34 14.08
N SER A 334 10.53 3.10 14.89
CA SER A 334 11.12 2.63 16.15
C SER A 334 10.10 2.38 17.26
N GLY A 335 8.86 2.84 17.10
CA GLY A 335 7.80 2.81 18.11
C GLY A 335 7.75 4.09 18.95
N SER A 336 6.75 4.17 19.81
CA SER A 336 6.56 5.28 20.76
C SER A 336 6.23 4.75 22.15
N ALA A 337 5.98 5.65 23.12
CA ALA A 337 5.44 5.29 24.43
C ALA A 337 4.12 4.50 24.36
N LYS A 338 3.38 4.62 23.23
CA LYS A 338 2.15 3.86 22.96
C LYS A 338 2.40 2.48 22.35
N GLY A 339 3.66 2.08 22.15
CA GLY A 339 4.08 0.86 21.49
C GLY A 339 4.26 1.03 19.99
N GLY A 340 3.97 -0.02 19.22
CA GLY A 340 3.96 0.03 17.76
C GLY A 340 5.32 0.04 17.09
N LYS A 341 6.37 -0.55 17.66
CA LYS A 341 7.63 -0.72 16.92
C LYS A 341 7.40 -1.55 15.66
N LEU A 342 8.07 -1.21 14.55
CA LEU A 342 8.02 -1.98 13.32
C LEU A 342 8.65 -3.37 13.54
N LYS A 343 7.97 -4.42 13.09
CA LYS A 343 8.38 -5.82 13.23
C LYS A 343 8.45 -6.58 11.91
N GLU A 344 7.65 -6.16 10.93
CA GLU A 344 7.47 -6.88 9.68
C GLU A 344 7.41 -5.91 8.51
N ILE A 345 8.12 -6.24 7.42
CA ILE A 345 7.88 -5.67 6.10
C ILE A 345 7.41 -6.81 5.20
N GLU A 346 6.20 -6.71 4.68
CA GLU A 346 5.61 -7.63 3.72
C GLU A 346 5.68 -7.06 2.31
N VAL A 347 6.17 -7.88 1.37
CA VAL A 347 6.16 -7.67 -0.09
C VAL A 347 5.50 -8.86 -0.79
N ARG A 348 5.09 -8.70 -2.05
CA ARG A 348 4.36 -9.76 -2.77
C ARG A 348 5.25 -10.94 -3.13
N ASP A 349 6.43 -10.66 -3.66
CA ASP A 349 7.34 -11.63 -4.27
C ASP A 349 8.80 -11.16 -4.19
N LEU A 350 9.73 -12.00 -4.67
CA LEU A 350 11.15 -11.67 -4.72
C LEU A 350 11.47 -10.50 -5.66
N PRO A 351 10.85 -10.38 -6.86
CA PRO A 351 11.00 -9.19 -7.69
C PRO A 351 10.70 -7.88 -6.95
N ASP A 352 9.61 -7.83 -6.17
CA ASP A 352 9.26 -6.67 -5.36
C ASP A 352 10.26 -6.44 -4.22
N LEU A 353 10.81 -7.50 -3.61
CA LEU A 353 11.91 -7.37 -2.65
C LEU A 353 13.18 -6.80 -3.31
N ALA A 354 13.54 -7.28 -4.50
CA ALA A 354 14.70 -6.79 -5.25
C ALA A 354 14.54 -5.30 -5.60
N THR A 355 13.35 -4.89 -6.05
CA THR A 355 13.06 -3.47 -6.30
C THR A 355 13.13 -2.63 -5.02
N LEU A 356 12.65 -3.14 -3.88
CA LEU A 356 12.77 -2.47 -2.60
C LEU A 356 14.24 -2.31 -2.18
N CYS A 357 15.06 -3.36 -2.31
CA CYS A 357 16.50 -3.32 -2.01
C CYS A 357 17.25 -2.31 -2.90
N LEU A 358 17.01 -2.34 -4.20
CA LEU A 358 17.59 -1.39 -5.15
C LEU A 358 17.15 0.05 -4.84
N GLY A 359 15.86 0.25 -4.57
CA GLY A 359 15.32 1.56 -4.21
C GLY A 359 15.93 2.10 -2.91
N CYS A 360 16.14 1.23 -1.91
CA CYS A 360 16.83 1.58 -0.67
C CYS A 360 18.27 2.05 -0.95
N ALA A 361 19.05 1.30 -1.74
CA ALA A 361 20.41 1.70 -2.08
C ALA A 361 20.47 3.01 -2.89
N ALA A 362 19.59 3.17 -3.88
CA ALA A 362 19.51 4.39 -4.69
C ALA A 362 19.14 5.64 -3.87
N LYS A 363 18.51 5.48 -2.70
CA LYS A 363 18.12 6.57 -1.81
C LYS A 363 18.96 6.65 -0.53
N GLY A 364 20.00 5.83 -0.38
CA GLY A 364 20.82 5.78 0.83
C GLY A 364 20.05 5.33 2.08
N ILE A 365 19.01 4.50 1.92
CA ILE A 365 18.15 4.01 3.00
C ILE A 365 18.62 2.61 3.40
N ALA A 366 18.72 2.37 4.71
CA ALA A 366 18.91 1.03 5.26
C ALA A 366 17.56 0.43 5.68
N LEU A 367 17.37 -0.87 5.43
CA LEU A 367 16.24 -1.57 6.03
C LEU A 367 16.42 -1.61 7.56
N PRO A 368 15.35 -1.33 8.35
CA PRO A 368 15.48 -1.30 9.80
C PRO A 368 15.94 -2.65 10.38
N LYS A 369 16.91 -2.61 11.29
CA LYS A 369 17.43 -3.81 11.96
C LYS A 369 16.35 -4.51 12.79
N GLY A 370 16.37 -5.84 12.80
CA GLY A 370 15.43 -6.66 13.59
C GLY A 370 14.00 -6.72 13.03
N VAL A 371 13.77 -6.20 11.82
CA VAL A 371 12.51 -6.34 11.09
C VAL A 371 12.55 -7.61 10.23
N VAL A 372 11.49 -8.40 10.32
CA VAL A 372 11.35 -9.62 9.52
C VAL A 372 10.79 -9.27 8.13
N VAL A 373 11.41 -9.80 7.09
CA VAL A 373 10.88 -9.71 5.73
C VAL A 373 9.94 -10.89 5.47
N ARG A 374 8.76 -10.58 4.97
CA ARG A 374 7.70 -11.54 4.68
C ARG A 374 7.31 -11.46 3.21
N ILE A 375 7.28 -12.60 2.53
CA ILE A 375 6.84 -12.71 1.15
C ILE A 375 5.47 -13.37 1.12
N LYS A 376 4.50 -12.72 0.49
CA LYS A 376 3.13 -13.23 0.37
C LYS A 376 2.45 -12.72 -0.90
N ALA A 377 2.46 -13.55 -1.93
CA ALA A 377 1.91 -13.20 -3.24
C ALA A 377 0.37 -13.12 -3.25
N HIS A 378 -0.32 -14.21 -2.90
CA HIS A 378 -1.78 -14.30 -2.98
C HIS A 378 -2.38 -15.12 -1.83
N LYS A 379 -3.71 -15.11 -1.68
CA LYS A 379 -4.43 -15.64 -0.52
C LYS A 379 -4.10 -17.11 -0.20
N GLN A 380 -3.92 -17.96 -1.22
CA GLN A 380 -3.75 -19.41 -1.08
C GLN A 380 -2.32 -19.86 -0.77
N VAL A 381 -1.28 -19.12 -1.18
CA VAL A 381 0.12 -19.51 -0.91
C VAL A 381 0.51 -19.25 0.52
N LYS A 382 1.01 -20.24 1.27
CA LYS A 382 1.60 -19.98 2.59
C LYS A 382 2.71 -18.95 2.43
N ALA A 383 2.69 -17.95 3.29
CA ALA A 383 3.72 -16.94 3.22
C ALA A 383 5.06 -17.48 3.69
N GLN A 384 6.11 -16.88 3.16
CA GLN A 384 7.48 -17.20 3.50
C GLN A 384 8.04 -16.07 4.35
N TYR A 385 8.60 -16.38 5.51
CA TYR A 385 9.41 -15.42 6.26
C TYR A 385 10.88 -15.69 5.94
N LEU A 386 11.60 -14.63 5.63
CA LEU A 386 13.03 -14.72 5.38
C LEU A 386 13.79 -14.50 6.68
N ALA A 387 14.74 -15.39 6.97
CA ALA A 387 15.67 -15.22 8.07
C ALA A 387 16.54 -13.96 7.82
N PRO A 388 16.97 -13.23 8.88
CA PRO A 388 17.77 -12.02 8.72
C PRO A 388 19.01 -12.20 7.82
N GLN A 389 19.73 -13.31 7.97
CA GLN A 389 20.92 -13.62 7.17
C GLN A 389 20.58 -13.83 5.69
N LYS A 390 19.42 -14.42 5.39
CA LYS A 390 18.94 -14.59 4.02
C LYS A 390 18.55 -13.26 3.38
N VAL A 391 17.95 -12.35 4.15
CA VAL A 391 17.62 -11.01 3.66
C VAL A 391 18.90 -10.23 3.35
N GLU A 392 19.87 -10.27 4.25
CA GLU A 392 21.17 -9.60 4.05
C GLU A 392 21.91 -10.16 2.84
N ARG A 393 22.00 -11.49 2.72
CA ARG A 393 22.61 -12.14 1.55
C ARG A 393 21.88 -11.77 0.25
N PHE A 394 20.55 -11.85 0.24
CA PHE A 394 19.74 -11.47 -0.91
C PHE A 394 20.00 -10.01 -1.32
N GLN A 395 19.97 -9.10 -0.35
CA GLN A 395 20.24 -7.68 -0.58
C GLN A 395 21.65 -7.48 -1.15
N ASN A 396 22.68 -8.10 -0.56
CA ASN A 396 24.05 -7.98 -1.04
C ASN A 396 24.19 -8.49 -2.49
N THR A 397 23.58 -9.62 -2.83
CA THR A 397 23.60 -10.16 -4.20
C THR A 397 22.87 -9.23 -5.18
N VAL A 398 21.69 -8.71 -4.81
CA VAL A 398 20.96 -7.71 -5.63
C VAL A 398 21.83 -6.49 -5.90
N LEU A 399 22.47 -5.94 -4.87
CA LEU A 399 23.30 -4.74 -5.00
C LEU A 399 24.58 -5.01 -5.78
N HIS A 400 25.18 -6.19 -5.63
CA HIS A 400 26.34 -6.60 -6.42
C HIS A 400 25.99 -6.70 -7.91
N SER A 401 24.90 -7.39 -8.26
CA SER A 401 24.43 -7.49 -9.64
C SER A 401 24.05 -6.11 -10.21
N ALA A 402 23.42 -5.24 -9.43
CA ALA A 402 23.13 -3.86 -9.83
C ALA A 402 24.42 -3.06 -10.11
N ALA A 403 25.43 -3.19 -9.25
CA ALA A 403 26.73 -2.53 -9.44
C ALA A 403 27.46 -3.04 -10.69
N GLN A 404 27.37 -4.35 -10.99
CA GLN A 404 27.92 -4.91 -12.23
C GLN A 404 27.23 -4.36 -13.48
N LEU A 405 25.89 -4.28 -13.48
CA LEU A 405 25.12 -3.76 -14.62
C LEU A 405 25.33 -2.27 -14.86
N THR A 406 25.60 -1.50 -13.81
CA THR A 406 25.86 -0.05 -13.89
C THR A 406 27.35 0.28 -14.02
N GLY A 407 28.24 -0.65 -13.73
CA GLY A 407 29.67 -0.33 -13.52
C GLY A 407 29.90 0.68 -12.39
N ALA A 408 28.87 0.99 -11.59
CA ALA A 408 28.91 2.04 -10.58
C ALA A 408 29.07 1.44 -9.19
N ARG A 409 29.94 2.03 -8.40
CA ARG A 409 30.13 1.65 -6.99
C ARG A 409 29.05 2.24 -6.08
N ASP A 410 28.42 3.33 -6.52
CA ASP A 410 27.44 4.09 -5.74
C ASP A 410 26.16 4.30 -6.57
N LEU A 411 25.15 3.48 -6.28
CA LEU A 411 23.87 3.50 -6.98
C LEU A 411 23.03 4.75 -6.66
N SER A 412 23.38 5.54 -5.65
CA SER A 412 22.66 6.78 -5.31
C SER A 412 22.89 7.92 -6.31
N LYS A 413 23.95 7.81 -7.12
CA LYS A 413 24.32 8.76 -8.18
C LYS A 413 23.76 8.39 -9.55
N GLU A 414 23.16 7.21 -9.67
CA GLU A 414 22.63 6.73 -10.94
C GLU A 414 21.30 7.41 -11.29
N GLY A 415 21.13 7.73 -12.57
CA GLY A 415 19.87 8.29 -13.08
C GLY A 415 18.72 7.26 -13.04
N LEU A 416 17.50 7.74 -12.87
CA LEU A 416 16.30 6.89 -12.75
C LEU A 416 16.14 5.94 -13.96
N GLU A 417 16.38 6.40 -15.18
CA GLU A 417 16.27 5.57 -16.39
C GLU A 417 17.21 4.35 -16.34
N ARG A 418 18.45 4.56 -15.91
CA ARG A 418 19.44 3.50 -15.76
C ARG A 418 19.04 2.53 -14.65
N LEU A 419 18.58 3.04 -13.51
CA LEU A 419 18.06 2.23 -12.41
C LEU A 419 16.82 1.43 -12.81
N GLN A 420 15.93 1.96 -13.66
CA GLN A 420 14.80 1.23 -14.21
C GLN A 420 15.24 0.05 -15.09
N ALA A 421 16.26 0.22 -15.93
CA ALA A 421 16.82 -0.86 -16.75
C ALA A 421 17.44 -1.96 -15.89
N VAL A 422 18.22 -1.59 -14.87
CA VAL A 422 18.79 -2.51 -13.88
C VAL A 422 17.67 -3.25 -13.14
N ASN A 423 16.66 -2.55 -12.64
CA ASN A 423 15.53 -3.15 -11.94
C ASN A 423 14.79 -4.15 -12.83
N ALA A 424 14.54 -3.82 -14.11
CA ALA A 424 13.91 -4.73 -15.05
C ALA A 424 14.73 -6.03 -15.23
N HIS A 425 16.06 -5.91 -15.38
CA HIS A 425 16.97 -7.06 -15.49
C HIS A 425 16.96 -7.94 -14.23
N LEU A 426 17.05 -7.33 -13.05
CA LEU A 426 16.99 -8.05 -11.77
C LEU A 426 15.67 -8.81 -11.63
N ARG A 427 14.55 -8.16 -11.95
CA ARG A 427 13.21 -8.76 -11.85
C ARG A 427 12.97 -9.90 -12.84
N SER A 428 13.70 -9.95 -13.96
CA SER A 428 13.66 -11.06 -14.91
C SER A 428 14.62 -12.21 -14.58
N SER A 429 15.50 -12.03 -13.60
CA SER A 429 16.49 -13.04 -13.18
C SER A 429 15.88 -14.11 -12.27
N ASP A 430 16.57 -15.26 -12.14
CA ASP A 430 16.22 -16.25 -11.11
C ASP A 430 16.65 -15.76 -9.72
N LEU A 431 15.79 -14.98 -9.09
CA LEU A 431 16.04 -14.40 -7.77
C LEU A 431 16.08 -15.43 -6.63
N MET A 432 15.68 -16.69 -6.86
CA MET A 432 15.88 -17.75 -5.86
C MET A 432 17.36 -18.09 -5.68
N SER A 433 18.18 -17.93 -6.73
CA SER A 433 19.63 -18.16 -6.69
C SER A 433 20.40 -17.12 -5.84
N TYR A 434 19.74 -16.05 -5.39
CA TYR A 434 20.37 -14.96 -4.65
C TYR A 434 20.45 -15.22 -3.14
N PHE A 435 19.94 -16.35 -2.66
CA PHE A 435 19.89 -16.76 -1.25
C PHE A 435 21.05 -17.63 -0.78
#